data_AF-A0A5C8JLM7-F1
#
_entry.id   AF-A0A5C8JLM7-F1
#
_cell.length_a   1.000
_cell.length_b   1.000
_cell.length_c   1.000
_cell.angle_alpha   90.00
_cell.angle_beta   90.00
_cell.angle_gamma   90.00
#
_symmetry.space_group_name_H-M   'P 1'
#
loop_
_entity.id
_entity.type
_entity.pdbx_description
1 polymer ?
#
loop_
_entity_poly.entity_id
_entity_poly.type
_entity_poly.pdbx_seq_one_letter_code
_entity_poly.pdbx_strand_id
1 'polypeptide(L)'
;MPDWRPVEVLLVEDDDLNLPRKSGLEVLREVKADPVLRTIPVVVLTTSKAEEDVVRSYRLHANAYVAKPADFGQFIRVVCQIDNFFVTVVKLPYQGQRP
;
A
#
# COMPACT_ATOMS: atom_id res chain seq x y z
N MET A 1 3.62 13.90 18.79
CA MET A 1 2.69 13.45 17.73
C MET A 1 3.50 12.57 16.79
N PRO A 2 3.06 11.35 16.40
CA PRO A 2 3.96 10.44 15.71
C PRO A 2 4.27 10.96 14.29
N ASP A 3 5.56 10.94 14.00
CA ASP A 3 6.24 11.47 12.81
C ASP A 3 6.09 10.46 11.66
N TRP A 4 4.92 10.46 10.99
CA TRP A 4 4.60 9.46 9.94
C TRP A 4 5.55 9.59 8.74
N ARG A 5 6.29 8.52 8.45
CA ARG A 5 7.22 8.36 7.31
C ARG A 5 6.50 7.81 6.06
N PRO A 6 7.05 7.98 4.84
CA PRO A 6 6.29 7.87 3.59
C PRO A 6 6.12 6.42 3.11
N VAL A 7 5.40 5.60 3.86
CA VAL A 7 4.83 4.35 3.34
C VAL A 7 3.33 4.59 3.16
N GLU A 8 2.88 4.61 1.91
CA GLU A 8 1.45 4.68 1.60
C GLU A 8 0.89 3.26 1.58
N VAL A 9 0.21 2.87 2.65
CA VAL A 9 -0.57 1.63 2.69
C VAL A 9 -1.89 1.91 1.99
N LEU A 10 -2.08 1.30 0.83
CA LEU A 10 -3.32 1.42 0.08
C LEU A 10 -4.26 0.29 0.48
N LEU A 11 -5.35 0.67 1.17
CA LEU A 11 -6.45 -0.23 1.50
C LEU A 11 -7.30 -0.41 0.24
N VAL A 12 -7.43 -1.66 -0.22
CA VAL A 12 -8.30 -2.03 -1.34
C VAL A 12 -9.37 -2.95 -0.76
N GLU A 13 -10.57 -2.42 -0.49
CA GLU A 13 -11.69 -3.23 -0.02
C GLU A 13 -12.26 -4.03 -1.20
N ASP A 14 -12.26 -5.37 -1.11
CA ASP A 14 -12.69 -6.25 -2.22
C ASP A 14 -14.22 -6.32 -2.37
N ASP A 15 -14.97 -5.93 -1.34
CA ASP A 15 -16.45 -5.96 -1.36
C ASP A 15 -17.09 -4.60 -1.70
N ASP A 16 -16.27 -3.57 -1.91
CA ASP A 16 -16.72 -2.20 -2.16
C ASP A 16 -16.27 -1.70 -3.54
N LEU A 17 -16.78 -2.38 -4.57
CA LEU A 17 -17.07 -1.78 -5.88
C LEU A 17 -18.07 -0.59 -5.77
N ASN A 18 -18.48 -0.22 -4.55
CA ASN A 18 -19.36 0.89 -4.23
C ASN A 18 -18.64 2.08 -3.56
N LEU A 19 -17.29 2.11 -3.56
CA LEU A 19 -16.53 3.31 -3.23
C LEU A 19 -16.77 4.35 -4.33
N PRO A 20 -17.48 5.46 -4.08
CA PRO A 20 -18.02 6.30 -5.13
C PRO A 20 -16.97 7.15 -5.87
N ARG A 21 -15.66 6.93 -5.71
CA ARG A 21 -14.65 7.85 -6.26
C ARG A 21 -13.37 7.30 -6.91
N LYS A 22 -12.95 6.03 -6.75
CA LYS A 22 -11.86 5.35 -7.55
C LYS A 22 -11.51 3.96 -6.98
N SER A 23 -11.20 2.98 -7.83
CA SER A 23 -10.67 1.67 -7.41
C SER A 23 -9.26 1.80 -6.84
N GLY A 24 -8.91 0.98 -5.84
CA GLY A 24 -7.54 0.93 -5.30
C GLY A 24 -6.46 0.62 -6.36
N LEU A 25 -6.79 -0.16 -7.39
CA LEU A 25 -5.86 -0.40 -8.50
C LEU A 25 -5.68 0.84 -9.39
N GLU A 26 -6.70 1.68 -9.52
CA GLU A 26 -6.58 2.96 -10.23
C GLU A 26 -5.68 3.93 -9.46
N VAL A 27 -5.84 3.99 -8.13
CA VAL A 27 -4.97 4.80 -7.27
C VAL A 27 -3.52 4.32 -7.37
N LEU A 28 -3.27 3.01 -7.29
CA LEU A 28 -1.93 2.45 -7.47
C LEU A 28 -1.34 2.84 -8.84
N ARG A 29 -2.14 2.76 -9.90
CA ARG A 29 -1.72 3.17 -11.25
C ARG A 29 -1.39 4.66 -11.32
N GLU A 30 -2.19 5.53 -10.71
CA GLU A 30 -1.96 6.98 -10.67
C GLU A 30 -0.69 7.33 -9.90
N VAL A 31 -0.52 6.76 -8.70
CA VAL A 31 0.67 6.95 -7.86
C VAL A 31 1.94 6.51 -8.60
N LYS A 32 1.90 5.37 -9.28
CA LYS A 32 3.07 4.85 -10.01
C LYS A 32 3.29 5.53 -11.37
N ALA A 33 2.30 6.23 -11.91
CA ALA A 33 2.44 7.06 -13.10
C ALA A 33 3.05 8.44 -12.79
N ASP A 34 2.83 8.98 -11.58
CA ASP A 34 3.38 10.27 -11.19
C ASP A 34 4.90 10.18 -10.91
N PRO A 35 5.74 11.01 -11.57
CA PRO A 35 7.19 10.92 -11.44
C PRO A 35 7.71 11.25 -10.03
N VAL A 36 6.96 12.02 -9.25
CA VAL A 36 7.27 12.37 -7.86
C VAL A 36 6.83 11.24 -6.93
N LEU A 37 5.61 10.72 -7.12
CA LEU A 37 5.02 9.73 -6.21
C LEU A 37 5.45 8.29 -6.49
N ARG A 38 5.88 7.97 -7.72
CA ARG A 38 6.24 6.58 -8.12
C ARG A 38 7.34 5.93 -7.26
N THR A 39 8.15 6.76 -6.60
CA THR A 39 9.25 6.32 -5.71
C THR A 39 8.76 5.91 -4.33
N ILE A 40 7.54 6.30 -3.96
CA ILE A 40 6.92 5.93 -2.68
C ILE A 40 6.59 4.43 -2.73
N PRO A 41 7.03 3.65 -1.72
CA PRO A 41 6.62 2.26 -1.61
C PRO A 41 5.12 2.16 -1.32
N VAL A 42 4.42 1.33 -2.10
CA VAL A 42 2.98 1.09 -1.94
C VAL A 42 2.74 -0.35 -1.55
N VAL A 43 2.05 -0.55 -0.43
CA VAL A 43 1.60 -1.87 0.04
C VAL A 43 0.09 -1.97 -0.19
N VAL A 44 -0.33 -2.98 -0.95
CA VAL A 44 -1.75 -3.27 -1.20
C VAL A 44 -2.26 -4.15 -0.06
N LEU A 45 -3.33 -3.72 0.62
CA LEU A 45 -3.97 -4.48 1.69
C LEU A 45 -5.45 -4.70 1.36
N THR A 46 -5.87 -5.96 1.16
CA THR A 46 -7.20 -6.28 0.63
C THR A 46 -7.79 -7.58 1.13
N THR A 47 -9.11 -7.68 1.22
CA THR A 47 -9.80 -8.95 1.53
C THR A 47 -9.72 -9.97 0.39
N SER A 48 -9.38 -9.55 -0.84
CA SER A 48 -9.21 -10.44 -1.98
C SER A 48 -8.03 -11.39 -1.77
N LYS A 49 -8.27 -12.66 -2.05
CA LYS A 49 -7.23 -13.69 -2.15
C LYS A 49 -7.12 -14.25 -3.57
N ALA A 50 -7.77 -13.60 -4.54
CA ALA A 50 -7.73 -14.04 -5.92
C ALA A 50 -6.30 -13.86 -6.46
N GLU A 51 -5.74 -14.93 -7.04
CA GLU A 51 -4.39 -14.88 -7.60
C GLU A 51 -4.26 -13.84 -8.72
N GLU A 52 -5.36 -13.59 -9.46
CA GLU A 52 -5.39 -12.56 -10.49
C GLU A 52 -5.13 -11.15 -9.94
N ASP A 53 -5.67 -10.81 -8.76
CA ASP A 53 -5.51 -9.51 -8.12
C ASP A 53 -4.10 -9.32 -7.59
N VAL A 54 -3.51 -10.40 -7.07
CA VAL A 54 -2.09 -10.42 -6.68
C VAL A 54 -1.23 -10.10 -7.89
N VAL A 55 -1.39 -10.86 -8.98
CA VAL A 55 -0.61 -10.67 -10.21
C VAL A 55 -0.82 -9.26 -10.78
N ARG A 56 -2.06 -8.78 -10.83
CA ARG A 56 -2.41 -7.46 -11.36
C ARG A 56 -1.79 -6.34 -10.52
N SER A 57 -1.80 -6.46 -9.19
CA SER A 57 -1.17 -5.49 -8.29
C SER A 57 0.34 -5.39 -8.49
N TYR A 58 1.03 -6.52 -8.61
CA TYR A 58 2.48 -6.53 -8.88
C TYR A 58 2.81 -6.02 -10.28
N ARG A 59 1.98 -6.29 -11.29
CA ARG A 59 2.12 -5.68 -12.63
C ARG A 59 2.00 -4.15 -12.62
N LEU A 60 1.29 -3.60 -11.64
CA LEU A 60 1.17 -2.17 -11.40
C LEU A 60 2.26 -1.63 -10.45
N HIS A 61 3.33 -2.38 -10.22
CA HIS A 61 4.48 -1.99 -9.38
C HIS A 61 4.15 -1.83 -7.89
N ALA A 62 3.16 -2.57 -7.38
CA ALA A 62 3.01 -2.74 -5.93
C ALA A 62 4.28 -3.34 -5.33
N ASN A 63 4.69 -2.85 -4.15
CA ASN A 63 5.87 -3.34 -3.44
C ASN A 63 5.54 -4.58 -2.60
N ALA A 64 4.30 -4.69 -2.13
CA ALA A 64 3.80 -5.86 -1.43
C ALA A 64 2.28 -5.97 -1.60
N TYR A 65 1.79 -7.20 -1.48
CA TYR A 65 0.37 -7.51 -1.43
C TYR A 65 0.09 -8.29 -0.14
N VAL A 66 -0.88 -7.84 0.63
CA VAL A 66 -1.21 -8.39 1.93
C VAL A 66 -2.72 -8.65 1.98
N ALA A 67 -3.09 -9.88 2.35
CA ALA A 67 -4.49 -10.18 2.61
C ALA A 67 -4.91 -9.52 3.93
N LYS A 68 -5.96 -8.69 3.89
CA LYS A 68 -6.55 -8.00 5.04
C LYS A 68 -6.95 -9.04 6.08
N PRO A 69 -6.39 -8.97 7.30
CA PRO A 69 -6.81 -9.86 8.36
C PRO A 69 -8.29 -9.61 8.71
N ALA A 70 -9.02 -10.69 8.97
CA ALA A 70 -10.43 -10.59 9.38
C ALA A 70 -10.58 -10.03 10.81
N ASP A 71 -9.55 -10.19 11.63
CA ASP A 71 -9.50 -9.70 13.01
C ASP A 71 -8.76 -8.36 13.09
N PHE A 72 -9.32 -7.41 13.83
CA PHE A 72 -8.72 -6.08 14.03
C PHE A 72 -7.39 -6.16 14.80
N GLY A 73 -7.25 -7.08 15.76
CA GLY A 73 -5.99 -7.31 16.46
C GLY A 73 -4.88 -7.78 15.52
N GLN A 74 -5.20 -8.71 14.62
CA GLN A 74 -4.30 -9.16 13.56
C GLN A 74 -3.97 -8.04 12.56
N PHE A 75 -4.94 -7.21 12.20
CA PHE A 75 -4.72 -6.05 11.34
C PHE A 75 -3.66 -5.12 11.93
N ILE A 76 -3.80 -4.71 13.19
CA ILE A 76 -2.81 -3.85 13.87
C ILE A 76 -1.44 -4.52 13.90
N ARG A 77 -1.38 -5.82 14.19
CA ARG A 77 -0.11 -6.57 14.16
C ARG A 77 0.59 -6.54 12.81
N VAL A 78 -0.17 -6.75 11.73
CA VAL A 78 0.36 -6.72 10.36
C VAL A 78 0.86 -5.32 9.99
N VAL A 79 0.08 -4.29 10.29
CA VAL A 79 0.49 -2.90 10.04
C VAL A 79 1.76 -2.54 10.81
N CYS A 80 1.86 -2.91 12.10
CA CYS A 80 3.08 -2.68 12.88
C CYS A 80 4.30 -3.45 12.33
N GLN A 81 4.10 -4.66 11.78
CA GLN A 81 5.19 -5.41 11.14
C GLN A 81 5.67 -4.74 9.86
N ILE A 82 4.74 -4.26 9.04
CA ILE A 82 5.06 -3.51 7.82
C ILE A 82 5.83 -2.23 8.19
N ASP A 83 5.32 -1.46 9.14
CA ASP A 83 5.97 -0.24 9.63
C ASP A 83 7.40 -0.52 10.11
N ASN A 84 7.58 -1.48 11.02
CA ASN A 84 8.91 -1.83 11.53
C ASN A 84 9.86 -2.30 10.42
N PHE A 85 9.37 -3.05 9.44
CA PHE A 85 10.18 -3.47 8.30
C PHE A 85 10.67 -2.26 7.49
N PHE A 86 9.78 -1.32 7.16
CA PHE A 86 10.14 -0.15 6.37
C PHE A 86 10.98 0.89 7.14
N VAL A 87 10.81 0.99 8.46
CA VAL A 87 11.55 1.95 9.29
C VAL A 87 12.94 1.42 9.65
N THR A 88 13.06 0.13 9.95
CA THR A 88 14.28 -0.46 10.54
C THR A 88 15.16 -1.15 9.52
N VAL A 89 14.56 -1.78 8.50
CA VAL A 89 15.29 -2.66 7.57
C VAL A 89 15.48 -2.00 6.20
N VAL A 90 14.44 -1.33 5.70
CA VAL A 90 14.46 -0.75 4.36
C VAL A 90 15.12 0.62 4.37
N LYS A 91 16.07 0.83 3.45
CA LYS A 91 16.53 2.17 3.10
C LYS A 91 15.56 2.80 2.11
N LEU A 92 14.65 3.62 2.61
CA LEU A 92 13.71 4.37 1.78
C LEU A 92 14.47 5.37 0.89
N PRO A 93 14.02 5.62 -0.35
CA PRO A 93 14.58 6.69 -1.17
C PRO A 93 14.39 8.01 -0.41
N TYR A 94 15.47 8.76 -0.21
CA TYR A 94 15.41 10.07 0.42
C TYR A 94 14.59 10.99 -0.49
N GLN A 95 13.37 11.33 -0.08
CA GLN A 95 12.64 12.43 -0.69
C GLN A 95 13.33 13.70 -0.21
N GLY A 96 14.28 14.20 -1.01
CA GLY A 96 14.81 15.54 -0.83
C GLY A 96 13.65 16.51 -0.66
N GLN A 97 13.77 17.39 0.33
CA GLN A 97 12.77 18.39 0.71
C GLN A 97 11.96 18.87 -0.50
N ARG A 98 10.62 18.73 -0.42
CA ARG A 98 9.71 19.54 -1.21
C ARG A 98 10.19 21.00 -1.12
N PRO A 99 10.41 21.69 -2.24
CA PRO A 99 10.64 23.13 -2.19
C PRO A 99 9.45 23.86 -1.57
#